data_AF-A0A3M8AUR7-F1
#
_entry.id   AF-A0A3M8AUR7-F1
#
_cell.length_a   1.000
_cell.length_b   1.000
_cell.length_c   1.000
_cell.angle_alpha   90.00
_cell.angle_beta   90.00
_cell.angle_gamma   90.00
#
_symmetry.space_group_name_H-M   'P 1'
#
loop_
_entity.id
_entity.type
_entity.pdbx_description
1 polymer ?
#
loop_
_entity_poly.entity_id
_entity_poly.type
_entity_poly.pdbx_seq_one_letter_code
_entity_poly.pdbx_strand_id
1 'polypeptide(L)'
;MAKKWHENGVILYPKASDVFTDERLACYFRPLLSFACRQDGREYTFHLLGTDGLYCEREYRNAENNFFGFRYVAGKYEFLGDLAAFGEGNVEEVYALLQADFAQNKETYWKEKVTVAAYKERMIDELAEVADFDVDYYAEAFYSYEFTKYHYERTGEFRHITELTEGWGHDDSPVLIARETAQEMSEEFFMNLQWNVKFDYGIDKSMVCAATERFRFMSAIGGGTVFALWKPQEQTVYLLEYFS
;
A
#
# COMPACT_ATOMS: atom_id res chain seq x y z
N MET A 1 16.47 -16.36 -17.63
CA MET A 1 15.58 -15.39 -18.30
C MET A 1 15.75 -14.06 -17.59
N ALA A 2 16.20 -13.03 -18.31
CA ALA A 2 16.68 -11.79 -17.73
C ALA A 2 15.52 -10.82 -17.43
N LYS A 3 15.36 -10.53 -16.14
CA LYS A 3 14.94 -9.25 -15.53
C LYS A 3 14.49 -8.17 -16.55
N LYS A 4 13.19 -8.11 -16.85
CA LYS A 4 12.56 -6.93 -17.47
C LYS A 4 12.53 -5.82 -16.42
N TRP A 5 13.47 -4.88 -16.49
CA TRP A 5 13.44 -3.66 -15.70
C TRP A 5 12.83 -2.52 -16.51
N HIS A 6 11.89 -1.83 -15.88
CA HIS A 6 11.48 -0.44 -16.08
C HIS A 6 10.58 -0.06 -17.26
N GLU A 7 9.38 0.38 -16.91
CA GLU A 7 8.93 1.72 -17.30
C GLU A 7 9.52 2.71 -16.28
N ASN A 8 10.40 3.62 -16.74
CA ASN A 8 10.85 4.84 -16.05
C ASN A 8 11.41 4.73 -14.61
N GLY A 9 11.99 3.61 -14.19
CA GLY A 9 12.52 3.47 -12.83
C GLY A 9 11.49 3.00 -11.79
N VAL A 10 10.28 2.65 -12.22
CA VAL A 10 9.20 2.12 -11.36
C VAL A 10 9.23 0.59 -11.36
N ILE A 11 8.95 -0.01 -10.20
CA ILE A 11 8.72 -1.45 -10.01
C ILE A 11 7.36 -1.62 -9.35
N LEU A 12 6.41 -2.23 -10.04
CA LEU A 12 5.10 -2.58 -9.48
C LEU A 12 5.20 -3.85 -8.64
N TYR A 13 4.42 -3.91 -7.56
CA TYR A 13 4.34 -5.05 -6.65
C TYR A 13 5.71 -5.58 -6.21
N PRO A 14 6.61 -4.72 -5.70
CA PRO A 14 7.92 -5.16 -5.24
C PRO A 14 7.76 -6.20 -4.12
N LYS A 15 8.70 -7.15 -4.05
CA LYS A 15 8.68 -8.17 -3.01
C LYS A 15 8.87 -7.52 -1.64
N ALA A 16 8.19 -8.06 -0.62
CA ALA A 16 8.38 -7.63 0.77
C ALA A 16 9.87 -7.66 1.18
N SER A 17 10.62 -8.69 0.73
CA SER A 17 12.06 -8.84 0.94
C SER A 17 12.92 -7.71 0.37
N ASP A 18 12.42 -6.98 -0.62
CA ASP A 18 13.11 -5.87 -1.27
C ASP A 18 12.72 -4.51 -0.65
N VAL A 19 11.65 -4.48 0.15
CA VAL A 19 11.02 -3.26 0.68
C VAL A 19 11.28 -3.12 2.18
N PHE A 20 11.18 -4.21 2.94
CA PHE A 20 11.27 -4.19 4.39
C PHE A 20 12.55 -4.84 4.92
N THR A 21 12.98 -4.40 6.09
CA THR A 21 13.97 -5.13 6.90
C THR A 21 13.34 -6.34 7.60
N ASP A 22 12.04 -6.29 7.90
CA ASP A 22 11.20 -7.38 8.39
C ASP A 22 10.02 -7.62 7.43
N GLU A 23 10.03 -8.76 6.73
CA GLU A 23 9.02 -9.06 5.70
C GLU A 23 7.61 -9.24 6.26
N ARG A 24 7.47 -9.51 7.58
CA ARG A 24 6.17 -9.65 8.24
C ARG A 24 5.34 -8.37 8.16
N LEU A 25 5.99 -7.21 7.99
CA LEU A 25 5.32 -5.92 7.80
C LEU A 25 4.39 -5.92 6.58
N ALA A 26 4.56 -6.82 5.60
CA ALA A 26 3.72 -6.87 4.41
C ALA A 26 2.25 -7.24 4.67
N CYS A 27 1.91 -7.80 5.83
CA CYS A 27 0.51 -7.98 6.21
C CYS A 27 -0.15 -6.68 6.70
N TYR A 28 0.62 -5.72 7.21
CA TYR A 28 0.14 -4.40 7.62
C TYR A 28 0.27 -3.36 6.49
N PHE A 29 1.38 -3.42 5.74
CA PHE A 29 1.77 -2.45 4.73
C PHE A 29 2.08 -3.14 3.41
N ARG A 30 1.09 -3.18 2.49
CA ARG A 30 1.24 -3.83 1.18
C ARG A 30 2.10 -3.00 0.25
N PRO A 31 3.20 -3.54 -0.32
CA PRO A 31 4.04 -2.78 -1.25
C PRO A 31 3.39 -2.57 -2.61
N LEU A 32 2.96 -1.35 -2.90
CA LEU A 32 2.26 -1.04 -4.16
C LEU A 32 3.25 -0.88 -5.32
N LEU A 33 4.25 -0.02 -5.11
CA LEU A 33 5.33 0.21 -6.07
C LEU A 33 6.60 0.74 -5.40
N SER A 34 7.74 0.51 -6.07
CA SER A 34 9.02 1.17 -5.77
C SER A 34 9.40 2.12 -6.89
N PHE A 35 10.10 3.20 -6.57
CA PHE A 35 10.63 4.13 -7.56
C PHE A 35 12.00 4.68 -7.14
N ALA A 36 12.85 4.99 -8.11
CA ALA A 36 14.09 5.71 -7.88
C ALA A 36 13.82 7.23 -7.85
N CYS A 37 14.39 7.92 -6.88
CA CYS A 37 14.30 9.38 -6.76
C CYS A 37 15.65 9.95 -6.34
N ARG A 38 16.04 11.06 -6.97
CA ARG A 38 17.27 11.76 -6.60
C ARG A 38 16.98 12.82 -5.56
N GLN A 39 17.60 12.69 -4.38
CA GLN A 39 17.50 13.64 -3.27
C GLN A 39 18.91 14.07 -2.86
N ASP A 40 19.15 15.37 -2.70
CA ASP A 40 20.45 15.93 -2.29
C ASP A 40 21.65 15.40 -3.10
N GLY A 41 21.45 15.22 -4.41
CA GLY A 41 22.49 14.73 -5.32
C GLY A 41 22.76 13.22 -5.25
N ARG A 42 22.09 12.47 -4.37
CA ARG A 42 22.16 11.00 -4.26
C ARG A 42 20.88 10.34 -4.78
N GLU A 43 21.00 9.13 -5.29
CA GLU A 43 19.85 8.31 -5.71
C GLU A 43 19.39 7.44 -4.55
N TYR A 44 18.08 7.43 -4.32
CA TYR A 44 17.40 6.62 -3.32
C TYR A 44 16.30 5.81 -4.01
N THR A 45 16.06 4.58 -3.54
CA THR A 45 14.86 3.82 -3.86
C THR A 45 13.83 4.05 -2.77
N PHE A 46 12.66 4.57 -3.11
CA PHE A 46 11.52 4.72 -2.21
C PHE A 46 10.40 3.74 -2.57
N HIS A 47 9.50 3.49 -1.63
CA HIS A 47 8.38 2.56 -1.74
C HIS A 47 7.10 3.27 -1.32
N LEU A 48 6.03 3.08 -2.09
CA LEU A 48 4.68 3.46 -1.70
C LEU A 48 3.98 2.20 -1.21
N LEU A 49 3.43 2.28 0.01
CA LEU A 49 2.79 1.15 0.69
C LEU A 49 1.34 1.53 1.00
N GLY A 50 0.43 0.56 0.96
CA GLY A 50 -0.96 0.74 1.36
C GLY A 50 -1.31 -0.10 2.59
N THR A 51 -2.12 0.45 3.49
CA THR A 51 -2.56 -0.18 4.74
C THR A 51 -3.99 -0.71 4.71
N ASP A 52 -4.70 -0.49 3.60
CA ASP A 52 -6.13 -0.78 3.42
C ASP A 52 -6.69 -1.94 4.24
N GLY A 53 -7.85 -1.67 4.85
CA GLY A 53 -8.50 -2.61 5.75
C GLY A 53 -8.02 -2.48 7.18
N LEU A 54 -6.93 -1.77 7.44
CA LEU A 54 -6.39 -1.58 8.79
C LEU A 54 -6.42 -0.09 9.16
N TYR A 55 -7.17 0.21 10.20
CA TYR A 55 -7.20 1.52 10.84
C TYR A 55 -6.45 1.47 12.16
N CYS A 56 -5.84 2.59 12.55
CA CYS A 56 -5.21 2.68 13.86
C CYS A 56 -6.29 2.80 14.94
N GLU A 57 -6.52 1.75 15.74
CA GLU A 57 -7.36 1.80 16.94
C GLU A 57 -6.78 2.73 18.00
N ARG A 58 -5.46 2.83 18.03
CA ARG A 58 -4.70 3.72 18.91
C ARG A 58 -3.56 4.35 18.15
N GLU A 59 -3.37 5.65 18.39
CA GLU A 59 -2.32 6.41 17.76
C GLU A 59 -1.05 6.44 18.62
N TYR A 60 0.05 6.01 18.02
CA TYR A 60 1.39 6.09 18.57
C TYR A 60 2.26 6.98 17.67
N ARG A 61 3.37 7.48 18.20
CA ARG A 61 4.31 8.23 17.36
C ARG A 61 4.79 7.34 16.21
N ASN A 62 4.72 7.85 14.97
CA ASN A 62 4.99 7.13 13.72
C ASN A 62 3.98 6.03 13.35
N ALA A 63 2.84 5.95 14.06
CA ALA A 63 1.73 5.06 13.75
C ALA A 63 0.41 5.75 14.12
N GLU A 64 -0.03 6.65 13.24
CA GLU A 64 -1.30 7.34 13.35
C GLU A 64 -2.21 6.91 12.21
N ASN A 65 -3.51 7.18 12.32
CA ASN A 65 -4.42 6.76 11.28
C ASN A 65 -4.00 7.38 9.93
N ASN A 66 -3.71 6.53 8.95
CA ASN A 66 -3.21 6.92 7.63
C ASN A 66 -1.85 7.66 7.60
N PHE A 67 -1.07 7.68 8.70
CA PHE A 67 0.24 8.33 8.74
C PHE A 67 1.28 7.47 9.48
N PHE A 68 2.31 7.02 8.76
CA PHE A 68 3.24 5.99 9.23
C PHE A 68 4.68 6.37 8.98
N GLY A 69 5.56 6.17 9.96
CA GLY A 69 6.98 6.50 9.86
C GLY A 69 7.88 5.27 9.76
N PHE A 70 8.87 5.35 8.88
CA PHE A 70 9.84 4.29 8.63
C PHE A 70 11.26 4.85 8.59
N ARG A 71 12.21 4.17 9.23
CA ARG A 71 13.63 4.44 9.03
C ARG A 71 14.06 3.86 7.70
N TYR A 72 14.80 4.67 6.95
CA TYR A 72 15.43 4.27 5.71
C TYR A 72 16.76 3.57 5.97
N VAL A 73 16.87 2.31 5.55
CA VAL A 73 18.07 1.49 5.72
C VAL A 73 18.45 0.86 4.38
N ALA A 74 19.36 1.51 3.66
CA ALA A 74 19.94 1.01 2.41
C ALA A 74 18.90 0.55 1.37
N GLY A 75 17.86 1.36 1.14
CA GLY A 75 16.79 1.02 0.19
C GLY A 75 15.68 0.16 0.77
N LYS A 76 15.61 0.01 2.10
CA LYS A 76 14.55 -0.71 2.81
C LYS A 76 13.98 0.10 3.95
N TYR A 77 12.78 -0.26 4.39
CA TYR A 77 12.03 0.39 5.44
C TYR A 77 12.02 -0.47 6.71
N GLU A 78 12.42 0.14 7.82
CA GLU A 78 12.26 -0.37 9.18
C GLU A 78 11.16 0.46 9.86
N PHE A 79 10.05 -0.17 10.27
CA PHE A 79 8.93 0.55 10.87
C PHE A 79 9.32 1.17 12.21
N LEU A 80 9.00 2.45 12.41
CA LEU A 80 9.34 3.20 13.63
C LEU A 80 8.17 3.31 14.61
N GLY A 81 6.98 2.91 14.20
CA GLY A 81 5.77 2.92 15.02
C GLY A 81 5.62 1.67 15.87
N ASP A 82 4.43 1.53 16.46
CA ASP A 82 4.02 0.36 17.24
C ASP A 82 2.92 -0.38 16.47
N LEU A 83 3.08 -1.69 16.24
CA LEU A 83 2.07 -2.49 15.56
C LEU A 83 0.80 -2.66 16.39
N ALA A 84 0.86 -2.46 17.71
CA ALA A 84 -0.32 -2.38 18.57
C ALA A 84 -1.26 -1.21 18.19
N ALA A 85 -0.83 -0.30 17.30
CA ALA A 85 -1.70 0.70 16.69
C ALA A 85 -2.89 0.07 15.97
N PHE A 86 -2.69 -1.09 15.34
CA PHE A 86 -3.73 -1.83 14.61
C PHE A 86 -4.56 -2.77 15.50
N GLY A 87 -4.51 -2.56 16.83
CA GLY A 87 -5.22 -3.36 17.83
C GLY A 87 -4.35 -4.44 18.48
N GLU A 88 -4.96 -5.21 19.38
CA GLU A 88 -4.34 -6.42 19.98
C GLU A 88 -4.52 -7.66 19.08
N GLY A 89 -4.90 -7.42 17.82
CA GLY A 89 -5.54 -8.39 16.98
C GLY A 89 -4.66 -9.30 16.16
N ASN A 90 -5.32 -10.18 15.42
CA ASN A 90 -4.72 -11.31 14.74
C ASN A 90 -4.54 -11.08 13.24
N VAL A 91 -4.16 -9.86 12.86
CA VAL A 91 -3.90 -9.47 11.46
C VAL A 91 -2.97 -10.46 10.75
N GLU A 92 -1.89 -10.90 11.40
CA GLU A 92 -0.96 -11.88 10.83
C GLU A 92 -1.61 -13.26 10.57
N GLU A 93 -2.50 -13.70 11.46
CA GLU A 93 -3.23 -14.97 11.31
C GLU A 93 -4.25 -14.89 10.19
N VAL A 94 -5.06 -13.83 10.17
CA VAL A 94 -6.04 -13.56 9.12
C VAL A 94 -5.35 -13.43 7.76
N TYR A 95 -4.24 -12.70 7.68
CA TYR A 95 -3.44 -12.59 6.46
C TYR A 95 -2.91 -13.95 6.00
N ALA A 96 -2.45 -14.80 6.91
CA ALA A 96 -1.97 -16.14 6.57
C ALA A 96 -3.08 -17.02 6.00
N LEU A 97 -4.31 -16.95 6.53
CA LEU A 97 -5.48 -17.65 5.99
C LEU A 97 -5.80 -17.19 4.57
N LEU A 98 -5.88 -15.87 4.36
CA LEU A 98 -6.11 -15.27 3.06
C LEU A 98 -5.03 -15.65 2.03
N GLN A 99 -3.76 -15.61 2.41
CA GLN A 99 -2.64 -16.04 1.57
C GLN A 99 -2.71 -17.53 1.22
N ALA A 100 -3.05 -18.40 2.18
CA ALA A 100 -3.17 -19.83 1.94
C ALA A 100 -4.29 -20.13 0.94
N ASP A 101 -5.47 -19.54 1.12
CA ASP A 101 -6.58 -19.68 0.19
C ASP A 101 -6.20 -19.16 -1.21
N PHE A 102 -5.64 -17.95 -1.30
CA PHE A 102 -5.28 -17.37 -2.58
C PHE A 102 -4.21 -18.21 -3.29
N ALA A 103 -3.18 -18.68 -2.58
CA ALA A 103 -2.14 -19.52 -3.15
C ALA A 103 -2.70 -20.85 -3.72
N GLN A 104 -3.69 -21.43 -3.06
CA GLN A 104 -4.36 -22.67 -3.50
C GLN A 104 -5.23 -22.47 -4.73
N ASN A 105 -5.88 -21.30 -4.85
CA ASN A 105 -7.01 -21.12 -5.76
C ASN A 105 -6.83 -20.02 -6.83
N LYS A 106 -5.74 -19.23 -6.80
CA LYS A 106 -5.50 -18.09 -7.71
C LYS A 106 -5.64 -18.40 -9.20
N GLU A 107 -5.29 -19.61 -9.63
CA GLU A 107 -5.44 -20.05 -11.03
C GLU A 107 -6.92 -20.14 -11.43
N THR A 108 -7.76 -20.65 -10.53
CA THR A 108 -9.21 -20.73 -10.72
C THR A 108 -9.81 -19.34 -10.70
N TYR A 109 -9.47 -18.53 -9.70
CA TYR A 109 -9.96 -17.15 -9.61
C TYR A 109 -9.68 -16.36 -10.88
N TRP A 110 -8.46 -16.47 -11.40
CA TRP A 110 -8.03 -15.75 -12.59
C TRP A 110 -8.79 -16.21 -13.85
N LYS A 111 -8.97 -17.51 -14.06
CA LYS A 111 -9.70 -18.05 -15.22
C LYS A 111 -11.18 -17.73 -15.19
N GLU A 112 -11.79 -17.82 -14.02
CA GLU A 112 -13.22 -17.59 -13.81
C GLU A 112 -13.56 -16.12 -13.61
N LYS A 113 -12.54 -15.25 -13.48
CA LYS A 113 -12.70 -13.82 -13.20
C LYS A 113 -13.54 -13.58 -11.94
N VAL A 114 -13.26 -14.32 -10.88
CA VAL A 114 -13.98 -14.24 -9.61
C VAL A 114 -13.94 -12.80 -9.10
N THR A 115 -15.12 -12.19 -8.92
CA THR A 115 -15.26 -10.82 -8.45
C THR A 115 -14.88 -10.71 -6.98
N VAL A 116 -14.57 -9.48 -6.55
CA VAL A 116 -14.34 -9.16 -5.13
C VAL A 116 -15.53 -9.61 -4.27
N ALA A 117 -16.76 -9.31 -4.69
CA ALA A 117 -17.97 -9.69 -3.96
C ALA A 117 -18.08 -11.22 -3.79
N ALA A 118 -17.87 -11.99 -4.86
CA ALA A 118 -17.93 -13.45 -4.81
C ALA A 118 -16.81 -14.05 -3.95
N TYR A 119 -15.61 -13.46 -3.96
CA TYR A 119 -14.52 -13.85 -3.07
C TYR A 119 -14.90 -13.64 -1.60
N LYS A 120 -15.40 -12.45 -1.27
CA LYS A 120 -15.82 -12.07 0.10
C LYS A 120 -16.95 -12.95 0.61
N GLU A 121 -18.00 -13.15 -0.17
CA GLU A 121 -19.14 -14.03 0.20
C GLU A 121 -18.70 -15.43 0.61
N ARG A 122 -17.62 -15.94 0.00
CA ARG A 122 -17.08 -17.26 0.33
C ARG A 122 -16.17 -17.26 1.56
N MET A 123 -15.41 -16.18 1.80
CA MET A 123 -14.44 -16.11 2.89
C MET A 123 -14.99 -15.54 4.19
N ILE A 124 -16.05 -14.71 4.13
CA ILE A 124 -16.41 -13.84 5.26
C ILE A 124 -16.82 -14.60 6.52
N ASP A 125 -17.49 -15.75 6.38
CA ASP A 125 -17.90 -16.55 7.53
C ASP A 125 -16.69 -17.11 8.29
N GLU A 126 -15.70 -17.67 7.57
CA GLU A 126 -14.45 -18.18 8.16
C GLU A 126 -13.63 -17.06 8.79
N LEU A 127 -13.56 -15.91 8.12
CA LEU A 127 -12.81 -14.76 8.59
C LEU A 127 -13.44 -14.10 9.81
N ALA A 128 -14.76 -14.01 9.89
CA ALA A 128 -15.48 -13.40 11.02
C ALA A 128 -15.37 -14.20 12.31
N GLU A 129 -15.05 -15.50 12.25
CA GLU A 129 -14.77 -16.32 13.44
C GLU A 129 -13.39 -16.03 14.04
N VAL A 130 -12.47 -15.51 13.23
CA VAL A 130 -11.06 -15.35 13.58
C VAL A 130 -10.75 -13.87 13.85
N ALA A 131 -11.17 -12.96 12.97
CA ALA A 131 -10.77 -11.57 13.01
C ALA A 131 -11.45 -10.75 14.11
N ASP A 132 -10.68 -9.86 14.72
CA ASP A 132 -11.16 -8.90 15.72
C ASP A 132 -11.18 -7.44 15.21
N PHE A 133 -10.98 -7.24 13.91
CA PHE A 133 -11.02 -5.96 13.20
C PHE A 133 -12.00 -6.00 12.01
N ASP A 134 -12.11 -4.91 11.24
CA ASP A 134 -12.91 -4.88 10.01
C ASP A 134 -12.28 -5.76 8.92
N VAL A 135 -12.59 -7.04 9.01
CA VAL A 135 -12.03 -8.06 8.12
C VAL A 135 -12.65 -8.02 6.72
N ASP A 136 -13.86 -7.47 6.59
CA ASP A 136 -14.56 -7.39 5.31
C ASP A 136 -13.79 -6.49 4.34
N TYR A 137 -13.41 -5.30 4.80
CA TYR A 137 -12.63 -4.36 4.00
C TYR A 137 -11.18 -4.83 3.81
N TYR A 138 -10.60 -5.49 4.80
CA TYR A 138 -9.24 -6.04 4.69
C TYR A 138 -9.14 -7.20 3.69
N ALA A 139 -10.11 -8.12 3.69
CA ALA A 139 -10.17 -9.23 2.74
C ALA A 139 -10.40 -8.74 1.31
N GLU A 140 -11.21 -7.71 1.14
CA GLU A 140 -11.41 -7.03 -0.14
C GLU A 140 -10.10 -6.47 -0.69
N ALA A 141 -9.41 -5.64 0.09
CA ALA A 141 -8.17 -5.02 -0.34
C ALA A 141 -7.07 -6.04 -0.58
N PHE A 142 -6.99 -7.07 0.27
CA PHE A 142 -6.11 -8.22 0.09
C PHE A 142 -6.33 -8.88 -1.28
N TYR A 143 -7.57 -9.24 -1.58
CA TYR A 143 -7.89 -9.98 -2.79
C TYR A 143 -7.63 -9.14 -4.05
N SER A 144 -8.07 -7.87 -4.04
CA SER A 144 -7.81 -6.95 -5.14
C SER A 144 -6.31 -6.80 -5.41
N TYR A 145 -5.50 -6.65 -4.37
CA TYR A 145 -4.04 -6.55 -4.50
C TYR A 145 -3.40 -7.83 -5.03
N GLU A 146 -3.68 -8.99 -4.43
CA GLU A 146 -3.04 -10.23 -4.86
C GLU A 146 -3.51 -10.70 -6.25
N PHE A 147 -4.78 -10.46 -6.59
CA PHE A 147 -5.31 -10.80 -7.91
C PHE A 147 -4.71 -9.96 -9.03
N THR A 148 -4.64 -8.64 -8.84
CA THR A 148 -4.05 -7.71 -9.82
C THR A 148 -2.54 -7.90 -9.95
N LYS A 149 -1.85 -8.14 -8.83
CA LYS A 149 -0.44 -8.57 -8.81
C LYS A 149 -0.22 -9.86 -9.58
N TYR A 150 -1.02 -10.90 -9.32
CA TYR A 150 -0.90 -12.18 -10.01
C TYR A 150 -1.17 -12.04 -11.52
N HIS A 151 -2.17 -11.22 -11.91
CA HIS A 151 -2.39 -10.86 -13.31
C HIS A 151 -1.14 -10.20 -13.92
N TYR A 152 -0.58 -9.19 -13.27
CA TYR A 152 0.63 -8.49 -13.72
C TYR A 152 1.83 -9.43 -13.86
N GLU A 153 2.05 -10.34 -12.91
CA GLU A 153 3.11 -11.35 -12.97
C GLU A 153 2.95 -12.30 -14.17
N ARG A 154 1.71 -12.60 -14.57
CA ARG A 154 1.38 -13.51 -15.67
C ARG A 154 1.47 -12.86 -17.05
N THR A 155 1.04 -11.62 -17.17
CA THR A 155 0.84 -10.94 -18.47
C THR A 155 1.84 -9.82 -18.70
N GLY A 156 2.36 -9.21 -17.64
CA GLY A 156 3.10 -7.95 -17.68
C GLY A 156 2.22 -6.71 -17.78
N GLU A 157 0.89 -6.87 -17.79
CA GLU A 157 -0.06 -5.76 -17.90
C GLU A 157 -0.65 -5.40 -16.54
N PHE A 158 -0.49 -4.14 -16.15
CA PHE A 158 -1.14 -3.58 -14.97
C PHE A 158 -2.61 -3.30 -15.29
N ARG A 159 -3.51 -3.81 -14.44
CA ARG A 159 -4.96 -3.67 -14.57
C ARG A 159 -5.55 -3.54 -13.18
N HIS A 160 -6.54 -2.68 -13.02
CA HIS A 160 -7.33 -2.63 -11.81
C HIS A 160 -8.28 -3.85 -11.72
N ILE A 161 -8.68 -4.23 -10.50
CA ILE A 161 -9.51 -5.43 -10.28
C ILE A 161 -10.84 -5.38 -11.05
N THR A 162 -11.51 -4.22 -11.10
CA THR A 162 -12.79 -4.08 -11.80
C THR A 162 -12.66 -4.14 -13.33
N GLU A 163 -11.48 -3.83 -13.89
CA GLU A 163 -11.22 -4.07 -15.31
C GLU A 163 -11.17 -5.57 -15.60
N LEU A 164 -10.57 -6.33 -14.67
CA LEU A 164 -10.36 -7.77 -14.83
C LEU A 164 -11.64 -8.58 -14.61
N THR A 165 -12.44 -8.21 -13.61
CA THR A 165 -13.59 -8.99 -13.14
C THR A 165 -14.94 -8.44 -13.59
N GLU A 166 -15.03 -7.13 -13.85
CA GLU A 166 -16.31 -6.44 -14.14
C GLU A 166 -16.34 -5.73 -15.50
N GLY A 167 -15.22 -5.71 -16.24
CA GLY A 167 -15.13 -5.14 -17.58
C GLY A 167 -15.18 -3.61 -17.61
N TRP A 168 -14.74 -2.95 -16.54
CA TRP A 168 -14.59 -1.50 -16.50
C TRP A 168 -13.51 -1.04 -17.50
N GLY A 169 -13.56 0.25 -17.87
CA GLY A 169 -12.59 0.85 -18.77
C GLY A 169 -11.18 0.87 -18.17
N HIS A 170 -10.17 0.80 -19.03
CA HIS A 170 -8.77 0.90 -18.62
C HIS A 170 -8.33 2.34 -18.43
N ASP A 171 -7.49 2.57 -17.42
CA ASP A 171 -6.78 3.83 -17.21
C ASP A 171 -5.31 3.71 -17.61
N ASP A 172 -4.95 4.39 -18.70
CA ASP A 172 -3.59 4.42 -19.27
C ASP A 172 -2.66 5.46 -18.58
N SER A 173 -3.15 6.21 -17.60
CA SER A 173 -2.34 7.25 -16.96
C SER A 173 -1.23 6.64 -16.07
N PRO A 174 -0.09 7.34 -15.89
CA PRO A 174 1.01 6.81 -15.09
C PRO A 174 0.62 6.52 -13.65
N VAL A 175 0.97 5.32 -13.17
CA VAL A 175 0.78 4.89 -11.79
C VAL A 175 1.58 5.71 -10.77
N LEU A 176 2.76 6.21 -11.15
CA LEU A 176 3.58 7.07 -10.31
C LEU A 176 3.22 8.54 -10.56
N ILE A 177 2.72 9.21 -9.53
CA ILE A 177 2.50 10.65 -9.53
C ILE A 177 3.81 11.33 -9.15
N ALA A 178 4.31 12.17 -10.06
CA ALA A 178 5.56 12.88 -9.88
C ALA A 178 5.49 13.91 -8.73
N ARG A 179 6.66 14.30 -8.22
CA ARG A 179 6.82 15.20 -7.07
C ARG A 179 5.95 16.46 -7.13
N GLU A 180 5.98 17.18 -8.25
CA GLU A 180 5.30 18.48 -8.36
C GLU A 180 3.79 18.32 -8.20
N THR A 181 3.18 17.39 -8.94
CA THR A 181 1.76 17.07 -8.81
C THR A 181 1.42 16.50 -7.43
N ALA A 182 2.27 15.63 -6.88
CA ALA A 182 2.07 15.09 -5.52
C ALA A 182 2.11 16.20 -4.46
N GLN A 183 2.97 17.21 -4.62
CA GLN A 183 3.00 18.36 -3.73
C GLN A 183 1.69 19.15 -3.80
N GLU A 184 1.20 19.45 -5.01
CA GLU A 184 -0.09 20.13 -5.21
C GLU A 184 -1.26 19.37 -4.57
N MET A 185 -1.33 18.05 -4.77
CA MET A 185 -2.38 17.20 -4.19
C MET A 185 -2.33 17.14 -2.65
N SER A 186 -1.16 17.35 -2.04
CA SER A 186 -0.98 17.31 -0.59
C SER A 186 -1.24 18.66 0.13
N GLU A 187 -1.58 19.72 -0.60
CA GLU A 187 -1.66 21.08 -0.02
C GLU A 187 -2.64 21.19 1.15
N GLU A 188 -3.84 20.63 0.99
CA GLU A 188 -4.86 20.66 2.04
C GLU A 188 -4.40 19.93 3.31
N PHE A 189 -3.72 18.78 3.14
CA PHE A 189 -3.16 18.05 4.27
C PHE A 189 -2.21 18.93 5.09
N PHE A 190 -1.28 19.63 4.43
CA PHE A 190 -0.31 20.49 5.11
C PHE A 190 -0.93 21.78 5.67
N MET A 191 -1.96 22.34 5.02
CA MET A 191 -2.72 23.47 5.57
C MET A 191 -3.39 23.12 6.90
N ASN A 192 -3.80 21.86 7.06
CA ASN A 192 -4.51 21.35 8.23
C ASN A 192 -3.64 20.41 9.09
N LEU A 193 -2.31 20.52 9.01
CA LEU A 193 -1.39 19.55 9.63
C LEU A 193 -1.67 19.28 11.11
N GLN A 194 -1.95 20.32 11.90
CA GLN A 194 -2.27 20.21 13.34
C GLN A 194 -3.55 19.41 13.65
N TRP A 195 -4.42 19.21 12.66
CA TRP A 195 -5.65 18.44 12.76
C TRP A 195 -5.51 17.04 12.14
N ASN A 196 -4.54 16.87 11.24
CA ASN A 196 -4.32 15.63 10.51
C ASN A 196 -3.32 14.69 11.19
N VAL A 197 -2.41 15.24 12.01
CA VAL A 197 -1.48 14.46 12.83
C VAL A 197 -1.41 15.01 14.25
N LYS A 198 -1.32 14.11 15.22
CA LYS A 198 -1.26 14.37 16.65
C LYS A 198 0.14 14.72 17.13
N PHE A 199 1.17 14.10 16.56
CA PHE A 199 2.56 14.36 16.93
C PHE A 199 3.21 15.34 15.97
N ASP A 200 4.12 16.17 16.48
CA ASP A 200 4.95 17.02 15.64
C ASP A 200 6.12 16.21 15.06
N TYR A 201 6.06 15.98 13.75
CA TYR A 201 7.11 15.32 12.98
C TYR A 201 8.06 16.31 12.29
N GLY A 202 7.84 17.62 12.41
CA GLY A 202 8.60 18.62 11.67
C GLY A 202 8.62 18.35 10.16
N ILE A 203 7.45 17.99 9.60
CA ILE A 203 7.25 17.70 8.19
C ILE A 203 6.63 18.89 7.46
N ASP A 204 6.93 19.02 6.17
CA ASP A 204 6.33 20.02 5.31
C ASP A 204 6.23 19.53 3.85
N LYS A 205 5.48 20.26 3.02
CA LYS A 205 5.20 19.92 1.62
C LYS A 205 6.46 19.70 0.79
N SER A 206 7.56 20.38 1.10
CA SER A 206 8.81 20.22 0.35
C SER A 206 9.40 18.81 0.46
N MET A 207 9.04 18.07 1.53
CA MET A 207 9.49 16.69 1.77
C MET A 207 8.80 15.65 0.89
N VAL A 208 7.66 15.98 0.27
CA VAL A 208 6.96 15.05 -0.64
C VAL A 208 7.87 14.71 -1.82
N CYS A 209 8.02 13.41 -2.09
CA CYS A 209 8.87 12.86 -3.15
C CYS A 209 8.06 12.41 -4.36
N ALA A 210 6.98 11.68 -4.13
CA ALA A 210 6.06 11.17 -5.13
C ALA A 210 4.80 10.63 -4.45
N ALA A 211 3.83 10.22 -5.26
CA ALA A 211 2.62 9.59 -4.79
C ALA A 211 2.09 8.52 -5.76
N THR A 212 1.05 7.81 -5.35
CA THR A 212 0.26 6.92 -6.21
C THR A 212 -1.17 6.85 -5.72
N GLU A 213 -2.10 6.61 -6.62
CA GLU A 213 -3.51 6.43 -6.25
C GLU A 213 -3.72 5.02 -5.71
N ARG A 214 -4.26 4.96 -4.51
CA ARG A 214 -4.39 3.71 -3.74
C ARG A 214 -5.36 2.74 -4.41
N PHE A 215 -6.47 3.26 -4.95
CA PHE A 215 -7.53 2.48 -5.59
C PHE A 215 -7.00 1.62 -6.73
N ARG A 216 -5.94 2.04 -7.44
CA ARG A 216 -5.38 1.30 -8.58
C ARG A 216 -4.87 -0.10 -8.22
N PHE A 217 -4.49 -0.29 -6.96
CA PHE A 217 -3.85 -1.51 -6.48
C PHE A 217 -4.73 -2.33 -5.54
N MET A 218 -5.68 -1.69 -4.85
CA MET A 218 -6.38 -2.29 -3.71
C MET A 218 -7.90 -2.22 -3.90
N SER A 219 -8.67 -1.92 -2.85
CA SER A 219 -10.14 -1.88 -2.96
C SER A 219 -10.60 -0.86 -4.00
N ALA A 220 -11.60 -1.24 -4.80
CA ALA A 220 -12.24 -0.37 -5.79
C ALA A 220 -13.06 0.77 -5.17
N ILE A 221 -13.54 0.59 -3.94
CA ILE A 221 -14.22 1.63 -3.16
C ILE A 221 -13.23 2.43 -2.30
N GLY A 222 -12.03 1.90 -2.14
CA GLY A 222 -10.94 2.52 -1.43
C GLY A 222 -10.32 3.67 -2.22
N GLY A 223 -10.77 4.90 -1.97
CA GLY A 223 -10.21 6.09 -2.59
C GLY A 223 -8.82 6.49 -2.06
N GLY A 224 -8.39 7.70 -2.42
CA GLY A 224 -7.23 8.35 -1.80
C GLY A 224 -5.88 8.11 -2.50
N THR A 225 -4.90 8.88 -2.04
CA THR A 225 -3.55 8.92 -2.59
C THR A 225 -2.55 8.61 -1.47
N VAL A 226 -1.57 7.75 -1.78
CA VAL A 226 -0.44 7.45 -0.89
C VAL A 226 0.74 8.32 -1.29
N PHE A 227 1.26 9.11 -0.36
CA PHE A 227 2.42 9.97 -0.55
C PHE A 227 3.63 9.41 0.19
N ALA A 228 4.81 9.51 -0.42
CA ALA A 228 6.09 9.31 0.26
C ALA A 228 6.72 10.67 0.58
N LEU A 229 7.02 10.90 1.86
CA LEU A 229 7.71 12.08 2.35
C LEU A 229 9.10 11.68 2.83
N TRP A 230 10.14 12.41 2.43
CA TRP A 230 11.52 12.15 2.80
C TRP A 230 12.07 13.22 3.75
N LYS A 231 12.52 12.78 4.93
CA LYS A 231 13.18 13.63 5.93
C LYS A 231 14.66 13.23 6.05
N PRO A 232 15.56 13.86 5.26
CA PRO A 232 16.94 13.39 5.12
C PRO A 232 17.76 13.47 6.41
N GLN A 233 17.51 14.47 7.25
CA GLN A 233 18.27 14.69 8.50
C GLN A 233 18.09 13.54 9.49
N GLU A 234 16.95 12.86 9.42
CA GLU A 234 16.59 11.73 10.30
C GLU A 234 16.64 10.38 9.57
N GLN A 235 16.99 10.39 8.28
CA GLN A 235 16.89 9.22 7.39
C GLN A 235 15.53 8.52 7.52
N THR A 236 14.45 9.31 7.55
CA THR A 236 13.10 8.82 7.80
C THR A 236 12.21 9.08 6.59
N VAL A 237 11.44 8.06 6.21
CA VAL A 237 10.36 8.16 5.24
C VAL A 237 9.04 8.14 6.00
N TYR A 238 8.16 9.07 5.69
CA TYR A 238 6.77 9.01 6.14
C TYR A 238 5.88 8.62 4.97
N LEU A 239 4.92 7.74 5.24
CA LEU A 239 3.81 7.45 4.36
C LEU A 239 2.57 8.16 4.88
N LEU A 240 1.89 8.83 3.96
CA LEU A 240 0.62 9.49 4.19
C LEU A 240 -0.40 8.91 3.22
N GLU A 241 -1.47 8.33 3.72
CA GLU A 241 -2.66 8.02 2.92
C GLU A 241 -3.68 9.15 3.12
N TYR A 242 -3.97 9.90 2.07
CA TYR A 242 -4.88 11.04 2.17
C TYR A 242 -6.09 10.86 1.26
N PHE A 243 -7.26 11.09 1.84
CA PHE A 243 -8.55 11.07 1.17
C PHE A 243 -9.07 12.51 1.16
N SER A 244 -9.08 13.14 0.00
CA SER A 244 -9.74 14.44 -0.24
C SER A 244 -11.20 14.25 -0.63
#